data_AF-A0A6H9S3P2-F1
#
_entry.id   AF-A0A6H9S3P2-F1
#
_cell.length_a   1.000
_cell.length_b   1.000
_cell.length_c   1.000
_cell.angle_alpha   90.00
_cell.angle_beta   90.00
_cell.angle_gamma   90.00
#
_symmetry.space_group_name_H-M   'P 1'
#
loop_
_entity.id
_entity.type
_entity.pdbx_description
1 polymer ?
#
loop_
_entity_poly.entity_id
_entity_poly.type
_entity_poly.pdbx_seq_one_letter_code
_entity_poly.pdbx_strand_id
1 'polypeptide(L)'
;MRWITRPGWPGNLLAMAAGAITTLALAPFDLWPLALLAVGLFYAGLRELSPRQALGRGWCFGFGLFGAGTSWIYVSIHNFGGASVLLAGLLMLLFIAAIAWFFALPAWLWARWLRRNEAPLADALAFAALWLGQEAFRGWFLTGFPW
;
A
#
# COMPACT_ATOMS: atom_id res chain seq x y z
N MET A 1 -8.41 -20.43 -4.54
CA MET A 1 -8.06 -19.01 -4.78
C MET A 1 -9.17 -17.99 -4.46
N ARG A 2 -10.44 -18.39 -4.26
CA ARG A 2 -11.56 -17.46 -3.94
C ARG A 2 -11.39 -16.61 -2.66
N TRP A 3 -10.43 -16.91 -1.79
CA TRP A 3 -10.23 -16.18 -0.54
C TRP A 3 -9.46 -14.86 -0.70
N ILE A 4 -8.72 -14.68 -1.80
CA ILE A 4 -7.95 -13.46 -2.09
C ILE A 4 -8.90 -12.32 -2.50
N THR A 5 -9.92 -12.61 -3.30
CA THR A 5 -10.87 -11.63 -3.85
C THR A 5 -12.03 -11.32 -2.90
N ARG A 6 -12.31 -12.23 -1.96
CA ARG A 6 -13.37 -12.07 -0.97
C ARG A 6 -13.05 -11.00 0.08
N PRO A 7 -14.07 -10.36 0.66
CA PRO A 7 -13.88 -9.45 1.78
C PRO A 7 -13.44 -10.19 3.05
N GLY A 8 -12.90 -9.43 4.00
CA GLY A 8 -12.50 -9.93 5.32
C GLY A 8 -10.98 -10.03 5.52
N TRP A 9 -10.61 -10.52 6.70
CA TRP A 9 -9.23 -10.56 7.19
C TRP A 9 -8.24 -11.33 6.31
N PRO A 10 -8.57 -12.49 5.71
CA PRO A 10 -7.58 -13.23 4.93
C PRO A 10 -6.99 -12.42 3.77
N GLY A 11 -7.84 -11.77 2.97
CA GLY A 11 -7.37 -10.93 1.86
C GLY A 11 -6.74 -9.62 2.32
N ASN A 12 -7.13 -9.09 3.49
CA ASN A 12 -6.51 -7.89 4.06
C ASN A 12 -5.10 -8.15 4.60
N LEU A 13 -4.92 -9.27 5.30
CA LEU A 13 -3.60 -9.73 5.76
C LEU A 13 -2.70 -10.09 4.58
N LEU A 14 -3.24 -10.70 3.52
CA LEU A 14 -2.50 -10.92 2.29
C LEU A 14 -2.07 -9.61 1.64
N ALA A 15 -2.94 -8.60 1.59
CA ALA A 15 -2.59 -7.29 1.05
C ALA A 15 -1.50 -6.61 1.90
N MET A 16 -1.57 -6.72 3.23
CA MET A 16 -0.53 -6.23 4.13
C MET A 16 0.82 -6.94 3.91
N ALA A 17 0.80 -8.27 3.77
CA ALA A 17 2.00 -9.04 3.44
C ALA A 17 2.55 -8.66 2.05
N ALA A 18 1.68 -8.50 1.05
CA ALA A 18 2.05 -8.04 -0.29
C ALA A 18 2.71 -6.66 -0.25
N GLY A 19 2.18 -5.72 0.54
CA GLY A 19 2.82 -4.43 0.79
C GLY A 19 4.21 -4.61 1.38
N ALA A 20 4.34 -5.37 2.48
CA ALA A 20 5.59 -5.56 3.20
C ALA A 20 6.70 -6.22 2.35
N ILE A 21 6.37 -7.20 1.51
CA ILE A 21 7.38 -7.86 0.65
C ILE A 21 7.92 -6.92 -0.44
N THR A 22 7.25 -5.80 -0.73
CA THR A 22 7.75 -4.80 -1.70
C THR A 22 9.09 -4.23 -1.24
N THR A 23 9.35 -4.14 0.07
CA THR A 23 10.66 -3.72 0.62
C THR A 23 11.80 -4.63 0.17
N LEU A 24 11.53 -5.92 -0.03
CA LEU A 24 12.55 -6.88 -0.49
C LEU A 24 12.91 -6.70 -1.97
N ALA A 25 12.10 -5.97 -2.73
CA ALA A 25 12.42 -5.63 -4.11
C ALA A 25 13.42 -4.48 -4.23
N LEU A 26 13.63 -3.73 -3.13
CA LEU A 26 14.55 -2.59 -3.06
C LEU A 26 15.87 -3.00 -2.41
N ALA A 27 16.87 -2.13 -2.50
CA ALA A 27 18.12 -2.31 -1.80
C ALA A 27 17.89 -2.48 -0.29
N PRO A 28 18.69 -3.33 0.39
CA PRO A 28 19.85 -4.08 -0.12
C PRO A 28 19.50 -5.49 -0.65
N PHE A 29 18.22 -5.82 -0.82
CA PHE A 29 17.78 -7.18 -1.15
C PHE A 29 17.65 -7.42 -2.65
N ASP A 30 17.22 -6.40 -3.40
CA ASP A 30 17.17 -6.37 -4.87
C ASP A 30 16.38 -7.54 -5.53
N LEU A 31 15.42 -8.11 -4.81
CA LEU A 31 14.54 -9.18 -5.29
C LEU A 31 13.38 -8.59 -6.13
N TRP A 32 13.71 -7.92 -7.23
CA TRP A 32 12.78 -7.15 -8.07
C TRP A 32 11.48 -7.89 -8.49
N PRO A 33 11.43 -9.22 -8.70
CA PRO A 33 10.17 -9.88 -9.04
C PRO A 33 9.09 -9.78 -7.95
N LEU A 34 9.50 -9.55 -6.69
CA LEU A 34 8.57 -9.39 -5.57
C LEU A 34 7.73 -8.11 -5.68
N ALA A 35 8.23 -7.05 -6.31
CA ALA A 35 7.43 -5.86 -6.58
C ALA A 35 6.27 -6.17 -7.54
N LEU A 36 6.54 -6.94 -8.61
CA LEU A 36 5.50 -7.37 -9.55
C LEU A 36 4.48 -8.30 -8.89
N LEU A 37 4.96 -9.22 -8.05
CA LEU A 37 4.10 -10.10 -7.27
C LEU A 37 3.20 -9.30 -6.32
N ALA A 38 3.76 -8.32 -5.59
CA ALA A 38 3.02 -7.47 -4.66
C ALA A 38 1.90 -6.69 -5.36
N VAL A 39 2.22 -6.00 -6.45
CA VAL A 39 1.25 -5.24 -7.26
C VAL A 39 0.19 -6.17 -7.86
N GLY A 40 0.59 -7.34 -8.36
CA GLY A 40 -0.32 -8.34 -8.93
C GLY A 40 -1.30 -8.90 -7.89
N LEU A 41 -0.81 -9.26 -6.69
CA LEU A 41 -1.64 -9.71 -5.58
C LEU A 41 -2.61 -8.62 -5.12
N PHE A 42 -2.15 -7.37 -5.06
CA PHE A 42 -2.98 -6.25 -4.68
C PHE A 42 -4.08 -5.99 -5.71
N TYR A 43 -3.74 -5.86 -6.98
CA TYR A 43 -4.70 -5.69 -8.08
C TYR A 43 -5.74 -6.82 -8.10
N ALA A 44 -5.29 -8.09 -8.05
CA ALA A 44 -6.19 -9.24 -8.02
C ALA A 44 -7.10 -9.23 -6.78
N GLY A 45 -6.57 -8.88 -5.61
CA GLY A 45 -7.29 -8.83 -4.35
C GLY A 45 -8.39 -7.76 -4.26
N LEU A 46 -8.41 -6.79 -5.18
CA LEU A 46 -9.44 -5.74 -5.24
C LEU A 46 -10.63 -6.09 -6.18
N ARG A 47 -10.49 -7.11 -7.05
CA ARG A 47 -11.41 -7.37 -8.19
C ARG A 47 -12.88 -7.51 -7.81
N GLU A 48 -13.20 -8.19 -6.70
CA GLU A 48 -14.58 -8.49 -6.30
C GLU A 48 -15.08 -7.64 -5.12
N LEU A 49 -14.27 -6.69 -4.65
CA LEU A 49 -14.61 -5.90 -3.46
C LEU A 49 -15.57 -4.76 -3.76
N SER A 50 -16.43 -4.43 -2.80
CA SER A 50 -17.10 -3.13 -2.78
C SER A 50 -16.08 -2.00 -2.54
N PRO A 51 -16.38 -0.75 -2.93
CA PRO A 51 -15.46 0.36 -2.72
C PRO A 51 -15.01 0.53 -1.26
N ARG A 52 -15.92 0.35 -0.28
CA ARG A 52 -15.59 0.43 1.15
C ARG A 52 -14.60 -0.66 1.58
N GLN A 53 -14.74 -1.87 1.05
CA GLN A 53 -13.82 -2.96 1.34
C GLN A 53 -12.47 -2.74 0.64
N ALA A 54 -12.48 -2.22 -0.59
CA ALA A 54 -11.27 -1.86 -1.33
C ALA A 54 -10.47 -0.77 -0.60
N LEU A 55 -11.14 0.22 0.01
CA LEU A 55 -10.51 1.23 0.85
C LEU A 55 -9.69 0.60 1.99
N GLY A 56 -10.32 -0.30 2.75
CA GLY A 56 -9.65 -1.01 3.85
C GLY A 56 -8.50 -1.90 3.37
N ARG A 57 -8.67 -2.58 2.23
CA ARG A 57 -7.61 -3.42 1.64
C ARG A 57 -6.43 -2.60 1.13
N GLY A 58 -6.70 -1.44 0.52
CA GLY A 58 -5.69 -0.47 0.12
C GLY A 58 -4.91 0.08 1.31
N TRP A 59 -5.61 0.39 2.41
CA TRP A 59 -4.95 0.79 3.66
C TRP A 59 -4.05 -0.32 4.21
N CYS A 60 -4.51 -1.58 4.23
CA CYS A 60 -3.68 -2.70 4.66
C CYS A 60 -2.41 -2.87 3.81
N PHE A 61 -2.53 -2.75 2.48
CA PHE A 61 -1.38 -2.79 1.58
C PHE A 61 -0.38 -1.67 1.89
N GLY A 62 -0.84 -0.42 1.96
CA GLY A 62 0.01 0.72 2.30
C GLY A 62 0.65 0.60 3.68
N PHE A 63 -0.10 0.09 4.67
CA PHE A 63 0.41 -0.12 6.03
C PHE A 63 1.55 -1.14 6.05
N GLY A 64 1.42 -2.25 5.31
CA GLY A 64 2.49 -3.23 5.16
C GLY A 64 3.71 -2.67 4.44
N LEU A 65 3.49 -1.98 3.32
CA LEU A 65 4.55 -1.35 2.52
C LEU A 65 5.37 -0.36 3.35
N PHE A 66 4.71 0.63 3.96
CA PHE A 66 5.41 1.65 4.72
C PHE A 66 5.93 1.13 6.05
N GLY A 67 5.20 0.21 6.70
CA GLY A 67 5.65 -0.41 7.94
C GLY A 67 6.96 -1.16 7.79
N ALA A 68 7.13 -1.90 6.69
CA ALA A 68 8.40 -2.58 6.40
C ALA A 68 9.44 -1.63 5.79
N GLY A 69 9.05 -0.86 4.77
CA GLY A 69 9.96 -0.08 3.92
C GLY A 69 10.50 1.19 4.57
N THR A 70 9.80 1.73 5.56
CA THR A 70 10.17 3.00 6.22
C THR A 70 10.48 2.84 7.71
N SER A 71 10.65 1.60 8.18
CA SER A 71 10.91 1.27 9.59
C SER A 71 12.11 2.02 10.20
N TRP A 72 13.08 2.41 9.37
CA TRP A 72 14.23 3.23 9.77
C TRP A 72 13.84 4.61 10.34
N ILE A 73 12.66 5.15 10.01
CA ILE A 73 12.16 6.42 10.55
C ILE A 73 12.02 6.37 12.08
N TYR A 74 11.72 5.19 12.64
CA TYR A 74 11.69 5.00 14.09
C TYR A 74 13.01 5.42 14.75
N VAL A 75 14.15 5.01 14.17
CA VAL A 75 15.49 5.35 14.69
C VAL A 75 15.69 6.85 14.67
N SER A 76 15.20 7.53 13.63
CA SER A 76 15.29 8.98 13.55
C SER A 76 14.48 9.69 14.64
N ILE A 77 13.25 9.24 14.87
CA ILE A 77 12.38 9.79 15.92
C ILE A 77 12.99 9.55 17.31
N HIS A 78 13.51 8.35 17.56
CA HIS A 78 14.07 7.98 18.86
C HIS A 78 15.40 8.69 19.14
N ASN A 79 16.35 8.60 18.21
CA ASN A 79 17.72 9.05 18.45
C ASN A 79 17.91 10.55 18.26
N PHE A 80 17.33 11.13 17.19
CA PHE A 80 17.48 12.56 16.91
C PHE A 80 16.34 13.39 17.51
N GLY A 81 15.14 12.80 17.65
CA GLY A 81 14.02 13.46 18.32
C GLY A 81 14.05 13.34 19.85
N GLY A 82 14.89 12.47 20.42
CA GLY A 82 14.97 12.24 21.86
C GLY A 82 13.70 11.64 22.48
N ALA A 83 12.82 11.08 21.66
CA ALA A 83 11.57 10.48 22.12
C ALA A 83 11.85 9.19 22.91
N SER A 84 11.06 8.90 23.95
CA SER A 84 11.12 7.59 24.61
C SER A 84 10.73 6.47 23.64
N VAL A 85 11.12 5.22 23.94
CA VAL A 85 10.80 4.04 23.10
C VAL A 85 9.30 3.95 22.78
N LEU A 86 8.45 4.14 23.80
CA LEU A 86 6.99 4.07 23.62
C LEU A 86 6.48 5.21 22.74
N LEU A 87 6.98 6.44 22.95
CA LEU A 87 6.57 7.59 22.16
C LEU A 87 7.03 7.47 20.70
N ALA A 88 8.27 7.06 20.47
CA ALA A 88 8.80 6.82 19.13
C ALA A 88 8.00 5.75 18.38
N GLY A 89 7.66 4.64 19.06
CA GLY A 89 6.84 3.58 18.51
C GLY A 89 5.43 4.06 18.15
N LEU A 90 4.80 4.84 19.04
CA LEU A 90 3.48 5.42 18.78
C LEU A 90 3.51 6.39 17.59
N LEU A 91 4.50 7.28 17.52
CA LEU A 91 4.64 8.23 16.41
C LEU A 91 4.90 7.52 15.08
N MET A 92 5.72 6.47 15.09
CA MET A 92 5.93 5.63 13.90
C MET A 92 4.64 4.95 13.44
N LEU A 93 3.87 4.38 14.38
CA LEU A 93 2.60 3.72 14.08
C LEU A 93 1.59 4.71 13.48
N LEU A 94 1.46 5.91 14.07
CA LEU A 94 0.59 6.96 13.57
C LEU A 94 1.03 7.44 12.18
N PHE A 95 2.33 7.59 11.97
CA PHE A 95 2.89 7.96 10.67
C PHE A 95 2.50 6.94 9.61
N ILE A 96 2.80 5.65 9.81
CA ILE A 96 2.46 4.56 8.87
C ILE A 96 0.94 4.53 8.61
N ALA A 97 0.13 4.62 9.68
CA ALA A 97 -1.32 4.60 9.58
C ALA A 97 -1.87 5.78 8.75
N ALA A 98 -1.24 6.95 8.84
CA ALA A 98 -1.60 8.13 8.06
C ALA A 98 -1.19 7.97 6.59
N ILE A 99 0.06 7.62 6.31
CA ILE A 99 0.55 7.55 4.92
C ILE A 99 0.02 6.33 4.15
N ALA A 100 -0.44 5.28 4.83
CA ALA A 100 -1.15 4.16 4.21
C ALA A 100 -2.40 4.59 3.41
N TRP A 101 -2.95 5.79 3.68
CA TRP A 101 -4.05 6.36 2.90
C TRP A 101 -3.70 6.65 1.44
N PHE A 102 -2.41 6.83 1.10
CA PHE A 102 -1.97 6.93 -0.29
C PHE A 102 -2.30 5.67 -1.11
N PHE A 103 -2.44 4.49 -0.49
CA PHE A 103 -2.92 3.27 -1.15
C PHE A 103 -4.40 3.00 -0.93
N ALA A 104 -4.98 3.48 0.18
CA ALA A 104 -6.41 3.33 0.46
C ALA A 104 -7.27 4.10 -0.56
N LEU A 105 -7.00 5.40 -0.76
CA LEU A 105 -7.83 6.26 -1.60
C LEU A 105 -7.84 5.81 -3.07
N PRO A 106 -6.70 5.48 -3.71
CA PRO A 106 -6.69 4.94 -5.06
C PRO A 106 -7.40 3.58 -5.16
N ALA A 107 -7.28 2.69 -4.17
CA ALA A 107 -8.00 1.42 -4.19
C ALA A 107 -9.52 1.62 -4.18
N TRP A 108 -10.01 2.55 -3.35
CA TRP A 108 -11.41 2.95 -3.34
C TRP A 108 -11.85 3.58 -4.67
N LEU A 109 -11.06 4.52 -5.19
CA LEU A 109 -11.31 5.23 -6.45
C LEU A 109 -11.40 4.24 -7.61
N TRP A 110 -10.46 3.31 -7.67
CA TRP A 110 -10.44 2.26 -8.68
C TRP A 110 -11.70 1.40 -8.60
N ALA A 111 -12.02 0.86 -7.42
CA ALA A 111 -13.19 0.01 -7.23
C ALA A 111 -14.53 0.73 -7.46
N ARG A 112 -14.58 2.05 -7.26
CA ARG A 112 -15.80 2.86 -7.37
C ARG A 112 -16.10 3.36 -8.77
N TRP A 113 -15.07 3.74 -9.54
CA TRP A 113 -15.25 4.43 -10.84
C TRP A 113 -14.42 3.88 -11.99
N LEU A 114 -13.28 3.22 -11.74
CA LEU A 114 -12.35 2.83 -12.83
C LEU A 114 -12.38 1.35 -13.18
N ARG A 115 -12.79 0.49 -12.26
CA ARG A 115 -12.82 -0.97 -12.44
C ARG A 115 -13.75 -1.37 -13.59
N ARG A 116 -13.20 -2.10 -14.56
CA ARG A 116 -13.87 -2.60 -15.78
C ARG A 116 -13.72 -4.10 -15.88
N ASN A 117 -14.66 -4.84 -15.29
CA ASN A 117 -14.57 -6.31 -15.24
C ASN A 117 -14.62 -6.97 -16.63
N GLU A 118 -15.31 -6.35 -17.59
CA GLU A 118 -15.54 -6.87 -18.94
C GLU A 118 -14.41 -6.52 -19.94
N ALA A 119 -13.50 -5.62 -19.58
CA ALA A 119 -12.44 -5.12 -20.46
C ALA A 119 -11.06 -5.25 -19.78
N PRO A 120 -10.46 -6.46 -19.76
CA PRO A 120 -9.29 -6.76 -18.91
C PRO A 120 -8.07 -5.90 -19.24
N LEU A 121 -7.78 -5.64 -20.51
CA LEU A 121 -6.67 -4.77 -20.90
C LEU A 121 -6.89 -3.32 -20.47
N ALA A 122 -8.10 -2.79 -20.69
CA ALA A 122 -8.44 -1.42 -20.31
C ALA A 122 -8.45 -1.24 -18.78
N ASP A 123 -8.87 -2.27 -18.03
CA ASP A 123 -8.86 -2.29 -16.57
C ASP A 123 -7.43 -2.28 -16.00
N ALA A 124 -6.54 -3.12 -16.56
CA ALA A 124 -5.14 -3.16 -16.18
C ALA A 124 -4.42 -1.83 -16.48
N LEU A 125 -4.66 -1.24 -17.65
CA LEU A 125 -4.11 0.08 -18.01
C LEU A 125 -4.65 1.20 -17.11
N ALA A 126 -5.94 1.18 -16.78
CA ALA A 126 -6.54 2.14 -15.85
C ALA A 126 -5.94 2.02 -14.43
N PHE A 127 -5.70 0.79 -13.96
CA PHE A 127 -5.02 0.55 -12.69
C PHE A 127 -3.58 1.06 -12.71
N ALA A 128 -2.82 0.77 -13.76
CA ALA A 128 -1.44 1.24 -13.91
C ALA A 128 -1.36 2.78 -13.98
N ALA A 129 -2.26 3.43 -14.72
CA ALA A 129 -2.33 4.89 -14.80
C ALA A 129 -2.67 5.51 -13.44
N LEU A 130 -3.61 4.90 -12.70
CA LEU A 130 -3.94 5.34 -11.35
C LEU A 130 -2.77 5.17 -10.37
N TRP A 131 -2.02 4.06 -10.49
CA TRP A 131 -0.83 3.82 -9.68
C TRP A 131 0.25 4.88 -9.94
N LEU A 132 0.53 5.19 -11.20
CA LEU A 132 1.47 6.25 -11.55
C LEU A 132 1.00 7.62 -11.02
N GLY A 133 -0.29 7.92 -11.18
CA GLY A 133 -0.88 9.17 -10.70
C GLY A 133 -0.80 9.32 -9.19
N GLN A 134 -1.05 8.25 -8.43
CA GLN A 134 -0.95 8.30 -6.97
C GLN A 134 0.50 8.41 -6.49
N GLU A 135 1.47 7.76 -7.15
CA GLU A 135 2.90 7.93 -6.85
C GLU A 135 3.36 9.37 -7.10
N ALA A 136 2.97 9.96 -8.23
CA ALA A 136 3.27 11.36 -8.54
C ALA A 136 2.63 12.32 -7.51
N PHE A 137 1.37 12.08 -7.14
CA PHE A 137 0.69 12.85 -6.09
C PHE A 137 1.40 12.71 -4.75
N ARG A 138 1.79 11.50 -4.37
CA ARG A 138 2.51 11.22 -3.11
C ARG A 138 3.88 11.88 -3.07
N GLY A 139 4.57 11.99 -4.19
CA GLY A 139 5.82 12.73 -4.32
C GLY A 139 5.69 14.26 -4.22
N TRP A 140 4.48 14.81 -4.34
CA TRP A 140 4.24 16.26 -4.34
C TRP A 140 3.41 16.75 -3.14
N PHE A 141 2.38 16.00 -2.74
CA PHE A 141 1.39 16.43 -1.75
C PHE A 141 2.06 16.81 -0.43
N LEU A 142 1.65 17.95 0.13
CA LEU A 142 2.34 18.64 1.23
C LEU A 142 3.78 18.98 0.85
N THR A 143 4.75 18.24 1.36
CA THR A 143 6.17 18.36 1.03
C THR A 143 6.69 17.19 0.20
N GLY A 144 5.81 16.25 -0.16
CA GLY A 144 6.17 15.00 -0.81
C GLY A 144 6.73 13.95 0.15
N PHE A 145 6.45 12.68 -0.16
CA PHE A 145 7.08 11.52 0.45
C PHE A 145 7.30 10.41 -0.61
N PRO A 146 8.26 10.58 -1.55
CA PRO A 146 8.49 9.66 -2.67
C PRO A 146 9.34 8.44 -2.28
N TRP A 147 9.05 7.82 -1.13
CA TRP A 147 9.72 6.61 -0.61
C TRP A 147 8.97 5.31 -0.89
#